data_AF-A0A3N8HPS0-F1
#
_entry.id   AF-A0A3N8HPS0-F1
#
_cell.length_a   1.000
_cell.length_b   1.000
_cell.length_c   1.000
_cell.angle_alpha   90.00
_cell.angle_beta   90.00
_cell.angle_gamma   90.00
#
_symmetry.space_group_name_H-M   'P 1'
#
loop_
_entity.id
_entity.type
_entity.pdbx_description
1 polymer ?
#
loop_
_entity_poly.entity_id
_entity_poly.type
_entity_poly.pdbx_seq_one_letter_code
_entity_poly.pdbx_strand_id
1 'polypeptide(L)'
;MIGLLVLASTHAFAGPTAADEIAARSGLPASEVSALLRDCDSSQTSMNFCAWRDQIVAERELQRIVDKQVSEQPRRKAALDAQMAKWKKARDTSCEKSARNAWGDGSMRPAAQAICATAATKEMVKRLSARASRKPS
;
A
#
# COMPACT_ATOMS: atom_id res chain seq x y z
N MET A 1 -52.35 -15.37 -3.19
CA MET A 1 -51.43 -14.29 -3.62
C MET A 1 -50.19 -14.40 -2.74
N ILE A 2 -49.15 -15.11 -3.21
CA ILE A 2 -47.92 -15.37 -2.45
C ILE A 2 -46.93 -14.27 -2.77
N GLY A 3 -46.61 -13.43 -1.79
CA GLY A 3 -45.61 -12.36 -1.91
C GLY A 3 -44.20 -12.93 -1.78
N LEU A 4 -43.38 -12.75 -2.82
CA LEU A 4 -41.93 -12.97 -2.73
C LEU A 4 -41.29 -11.80 -1.96
N LEU A 5 -40.74 -12.08 -0.78
CA LEU A 5 -39.79 -11.21 -0.09
C LEU A 5 -38.40 -11.42 -0.70
N VAL A 6 -37.93 -10.44 -1.47
CA VAL A 6 -36.54 -10.39 -1.95
C VAL A 6 -35.68 -9.80 -0.84
N LEU A 7 -34.87 -10.64 -0.19
CA LEU A 7 -33.82 -10.20 0.73
C LEU A 7 -32.65 -9.65 -0.09
N ALA A 8 -32.54 -8.34 -0.20
CA ALA A 8 -31.38 -7.68 -0.77
C ALA A 8 -30.24 -7.69 0.26
N SER A 9 -29.32 -8.64 0.15
CA SER A 9 -28.10 -8.69 0.95
C SER A 9 -27.20 -7.52 0.59
N THR A 10 -27.16 -6.50 1.45
CA THR A 10 -26.17 -5.41 1.37
C THR A 10 -24.80 -5.99 1.73
N HIS A 11 -24.09 -6.50 0.72
CA HIS A 11 -22.67 -6.78 0.88
C HIS A 11 -21.98 -5.43 0.98
N ALA A 12 -21.56 -5.05 2.19
CA ALA A 12 -20.60 -3.97 2.36
C ALA A 12 -19.35 -4.39 1.59
N PHE A 13 -19.16 -3.83 0.39
CA PHE A 13 -17.95 -4.04 -0.39
C PHE A 13 -16.80 -3.40 0.38
N ALA A 14 -16.14 -4.19 1.22
CA ALA A 14 -14.78 -3.88 1.62
C ALA A 14 -13.98 -3.77 0.33
N GLY A 15 -13.27 -2.65 0.14
CA GLY A 15 -12.38 -2.50 -1.00
C GLY A 15 -11.37 -3.66 -1.10
N PRO A 16 -10.71 -3.84 -2.24
CA PRO A 16 -9.81 -4.99 -2.47
C PRO A 16 -8.80 -5.14 -1.33
N THR A 17 -8.54 -6.37 -0.89
CA THR A 17 -7.52 -6.66 0.13
C THR A 17 -6.11 -6.52 -0.47
N ALA A 18 -5.07 -6.56 0.37
CA ALA A 18 -3.70 -6.62 -0.13
C ALA A 18 -3.45 -7.91 -0.92
N ALA A 19 -4.10 -9.02 -0.56
CA ALA A 19 -4.03 -10.28 -1.29
C ALA A 19 -4.67 -10.16 -2.68
N ASP A 20 -5.82 -9.47 -2.80
CA ASP A 20 -6.48 -9.24 -4.10
C ASP A 20 -5.62 -8.39 -5.03
N GLU A 21 -4.97 -7.35 -4.49
CA GLU A 21 -4.02 -6.55 -5.27
C GLU A 21 -2.81 -7.36 -5.73
N ILE A 22 -2.26 -8.22 -4.86
CA ILE A 22 -1.12 -9.07 -5.22
C ILE A 22 -1.54 -10.11 -6.25
N ALA A 23 -2.73 -10.70 -6.13
CA ALA A 23 -3.30 -11.63 -7.11
C ALA A 23 -3.43 -10.98 -8.48
N ALA A 24 -3.96 -9.75 -8.54
CA ALA A 24 -4.05 -9.00 -9.80
C ALA A 24 -2.66 -8.71 -10.42
N ARG A 25 -1.64 -8.46 -9.59
CA ARG A 25 -0.27 -8.18 -10.04
C ARG A 25 0.48 -9.44 -10.48
N SER A 26 0.26 -10.57 -9.81
CA SER A 26 1.00 -11.82 -10.04
C SER A 26 0.33 -12.73 -11.07
N GLY A 27 -0.98 -12.55 -11.31
CA GLY A 27 -1.79 -13.46 -12.12
C GLY A 27 -2.20 -14.74 -11.40
N LEU A 28 -1.86 -14.89 -10.12
CA LEU A 28 -2.24 -16.06 -9.31
C LEU A 28 -3.63 -15.88 -8.67
N PRO A 29 -4.36 -16.97 -8.41
CA PRO A 29 -5.60 -16.91 -7.64
C PRO A 29 -5.40 -16.28 -6.25
N ALA A 30 -6.39 -15.50 -5.78
CA ALA A 30 -6.33 -14.86 -4.46
C ALA A 30 -6.18 -15.86 -3.31
N SER A 31 -6.72 -17.08 -3.44
CA SER A 31 -6.54 -18.17 -2.47
C SER A 31 -5.09 -18.66 -2.39
N GLU A 32 -4.41 -18.76 -3.53
CA GLU A 32 -3.00 -19.15 -3.60
C GLU A 32 -2.09 -18.05 -3.04
N VAL A 33 -2.35 -16.80 -3.42
CA VAL A 33 -1.67 -15.65 -2.83
C VAL A 33 -1.86 -15.62 -1.32
N SER A 34 -3.09 -15.86 -0.84
CA SER A 34 -3.37 -15.89 0.59
C SER A 34 -2.60 -17.00 1.29
N ALA A 35 -2.44 -18.18 0.68
CA ALA A 35 -1.63 -19.26 1.22
C ALA A 35 -0.14 -18.86 1.32
N LEU A 36 0.41 -18.25 0.26
CA LEU A 36 1.80 -17.76 0.23
C LEU A 36 2.08 -16.65 1.25
N LEU A 37 1.06 -15.84 1.60
CA LEU A 37 1.18 -14.78 2.59
C LEU A 37 1.13 -15.26 4.04
N ARG A 38 0.80 -16.54 4.32
CA ARG A 38 0.70 -17.08 5.68
C ARG A 38 2.06 -17.28 6.37
N ASP A 39 3.08 -17.60 5.59
CA ASP A 39 4.44 -17.81 6.08
C ASP A 39 5.43 -17.13 5.13
N CYS A 40 5.91 -15.96 5.54
CA CYS A 40 6.75 -15.11 4.73
C CYS A 40 8.13 -15.69 4.45
N ASP A 41 8.58 -16.65 5.26
CA ASP A 41 9.92 -17.23 5.17
C ASP A 41 9.93 -18.61 4.50
N SER A 42 8.75 -19.14 4.15
CA SER A 42 8.59 -20.48 3.57
C SER A 42 9.19 -20.65 2.17
N SER A 43 9.29 -19.56 1.40
CA SER A 43 9.89 -19.58 0.06
C SER A 43 10.26 -18.17 -0.38
N GLN A 44 11.11 -18.07 -1.40
CA GLN A 44 11.43 -16.79 -2.05
C GLN A 44 10.18 -16.09 -2.62
N THR A 45 9.20 -16.84 -3.13
CA THR A 45 7.93 -16.26 -3.61
C THR A 45 7.14 -15.69 -2.44
N SER A 46 7.06 -16.41 -1.32
CA SER A 46 6.42 -15.94 -0.09
C SER A 46 7.07 -14.66 0.43
N MET A 47 8.40 -14.59 0.44
CA MET A 47 9.14 -13.38 0.82
C MET A 47 8.80 -12.19 -0.08
N ASN A 48 8.80 -12.39 -1.40
CA ASN A 48 8.43 -11.36 -2.38
C ASN A 48 7.00 -10.86 -2.17
N PHE A 49 6.04 -11.76 -1.96
CA PHE A 49 4.65 -11.39 -1.76
C PHE A 49 4.41 -10.70 -0.42
N CYS A 50 5.08 -11.14 0.65
CA CYS A 50 5.01 -10.45 1.93
C CYS A 50 5.60 -9.03 1.85
N ALA A 51 6.71 -8.84 1.12
CA ALA A 51 7.25 -7.51 0.88
C ALA A 51 6.25 -6.59 0.14
N TRP A 52 5.55 -7.13 -0.88
CA TRP A 52 4.49 -6.40 -1.57
C TRP A 52 3.29 -6.09 -0.68
N ARG A 53 2.84 -7.04 0.14
CA ARG A 53 1.74 -6.85 1.09
C ARG A 53 2.06 -5.70 2.03
N ASP A 54 3.26 -5.71 2.62
CA ASP A 54 3.68 -4.72 3.59
C ASP A 54 3.76 -3.32 2.95
N GLN A 55 4.21 -3.23 1.70
CA GLN A 55 4.19 -1.99 0.93
C GLN A 55 2.76 -1.49 0.71
N ILE A 56 1.84 -2.36 0.26
CA ILE A 56 0.43 -2.00 0.02
C ILE A 56 -0.22 -1.49 1.31
N VAL A 57 0.00 -2.17 2.43
CA VAL A 57 -0.52 -1.75 3.74
C VAL A 57 0.02 -0.38 4.15
N ALA A 58 1.32 -0.14 3.99
CA ALA A 58 1.93 1.15 4.29
C ALA A 58 1.42 2.29 3.39
N GLU A 59 1.19 2.02 2.10
CA GLU A 59 0.61 2.98 1.15
C GLU A 59 -0.83 3.34 1.50
N ARG A 60 -1.63 2.36 1.92
CA ARG A 60 -3.01 2.58 2.37
C ARG A 60 -3.06 3.43 3.64
N GLU A 61 -2.12 3.21 4.57
CA GLU A 61 -1.97 4.10 5.74
C GLU A 61 -1.63 5.53 5.30
N LEU A 62 -0.65 5.70 4.41
CA LEU A 62 -0.30 7.02 3.90
C LEU A 62 -1.51 7.70 3.25
N GLN A 63 -2.28 6.99 2.43
CA GLN A 63 -3.47 7.53 1.79
C GLN A 63 -4.51 7.97 2.83
N ARG A 64 -4.78 7.15 3.86
CA ARG A 64 -5.69 7.53 4.95
C ARG A 64 -5.28 8.81 5.66
N ILE A 65 -3.99 8.99 5.94
CA ILE A 65 -3.48 10.21 6.58
C ILE A 65 -3.59 11.42 5.65
N VAL A 66 -3.30 11.26 4.36
CA VAL A 66 -3.47 12.32 3.36
C VAL A 66 -4.94 12.72 3.25
N ASP A 67 -5.84 11.76 3.12
CA ASP A 67 -7.29 12.00 3.02
C ASP A 67 -7.83 12.72 4.25
N LYS A 68 -7.35 12.35 5.45
CA LYS A 68 -7.68 13.06 6.69
C LYS A 68 -7.20 14.52 6.67
N GLN A 69 -5.97 14.78 6.23
CA GLN A 69 -5.50 16.17 6.13
C GLN A 69 -6.26 16.98 5.07
N VAL A 70 -6.66 16.33 3.98
CA VAL A 70 -7.52 16.94 2.96
C VAL A 70 -8.89 17.27 3.51
N SER A 71 -9.52 16.37 4.30
CA SER A 71 -10.82 16.65 4.89
C SER A 71 -10.76 17.77 5.95
N GLU A 72 -9.67 17.86 6.71
CA GLU A 72 -9.42 18.94 7.67
C GLU A 72 -9.07 20.28 7.00
N GLN A 73 -8.37 20.26 5.86
CA GLN A 73 -7.94 21.46 5.14
C GLN A 73 -8.14 21.35 3.62
N PRO A 74 -9.40 21.35 3.12
CA PRO A 74 -9.69 21.10 1.70
C PRO A 74 -8.98 22.06 0.73
N ARG A 75 -8.79 23.32 1.15
CA ARG A 75 -8.06 24.35 0.39
C ARG A 75 -6.62 23.96 0.04
N ARG A 76 -6.01 23.02 0.78
CA ARG A 76 -4.63 22.57 0.55
C ARG A 76 -4.54 21.30 -0.28
N LYS A 77 -5.67 20.70 -0.69
CA LYS A 77 -5.73 19.41 -1.39
C LYS A 77 -4.76 19.35 -2.57
N ALA A 78 -4.87 20.28 -3.52
CA ALA A 78 -4.03 20.27 -4.72
C ALA A 78 -2.53 20.34 -4.40
N ALA A 79 -2.15 21.16 -3.41
CA ALA A 79 -0.76 21.29 -3.00
C ALA A 79 -0.25 20.02 -2.30
N LEU A 80 -1.07 19.40 -1.43
CA LEU A 80 -0.72 18.16 -0.74
C LEU A 80 -0.62 16.99 -1.72
N ASP A 81 -1.58 16.85 -2.64
CA ASP A 81 -1.57 15.81 -3.68
C ASP A 81 -0.31 15.94 -4.56
N ALA A 82 0.01 17.15 -5.02
CA ALA A 82 1.22 17.40 -5.81
C ALA A 82 2.51 17.08 -5.03
N GLN A 83 2.55 17.44 -3.74
CA GLN A 83 3.66 17.09 -2.86
C GLN A 83 3.82 15.57 -2.71
N MET A 84 2.72 14.85 -2.49
CA MET A 84 2.72 13.40 -2.34
C MET A 84 3.11 12.69 -3.64
N ALA A 85 2.59 13.13 -4.79
CA ALA A 85 2.96 12.59 -6.10
C ALA A 85 4.46 12.77 -6.38
N LYS A 86 5.00 13.98 -6.15
CA LYS A 86 6.43 14.27 -6.30
C LYS A 86 7.28 13.41 -5.37
N TRP A 87 6.86 13.27 -4.11
CA TRP A 87 7.59 12.46 -3.14
C TRP A 87 7.55 10.96 -3.48
N LYS A 88 6.40 10.40 -3.85
CA LYS A 88 6.26 8.99 -4.26
C LYS A 88 7.18 8.67 -5.44
N LYS A 89 7.18 9.53 -6.47
CA LYS A 89 8.08 9.39 -7.63
C LYS A 89 9.55 9.39 -7.20
N ALA A 90 9.96 10.32 -6.34
CA ALA A 90 11.34 10.39 -5.86
C ALA A 90 11.73 9.15 -5.03
N ARG A 91 10.84 8.69 -4.15
CA ARG A 91 11.01 7.45 -3.38
C ARG A 91 11.18 6.25 -4.30
N ASP A 92 10.29 6.07 -5.27
CA ASP A 92 10.28 4.89 -6.12
C ASP A 92 11.54 4.81 -6.99
N THR A 93 11.98 5.95 -7.55
CA THR A 93 13.27 6.04 -8.26
C THR A 93 14.45 5.69 -7.36
N SER A 94 14.48 6.22 -6.13
CA SER A 94 15.57 5.95 -5.19
C SER A 94 15.60 4.48 -4.77
N CYS A 95 14.44 3.91 -4.46
CA CYS A 95 14.32 2.52 -4.03
C CYS A 95 14.66 1.55 -5.16
N GLU A 96 14.26 1.85 -6.39
CA GLU A 96 14.63 1.02 -7.54
C GLU A 96 16.15 1.06 -7.78
N LYS A 97 16.78 2.24 -7.67
CA LYS A 97 18.24 2.36 -7.77
C LYS A 97 18.95 1.54 -6.68
N SER A 98 18.52 1.66 -5.42
CA SER A 98 19.09 0.89 -4.32
C SER A 98 18.88 -0.62 -4.49
N ALA A 99 17.69 -1.05 -4.93
CA ALA A 99 17.39 -2.45 -5.16
C ALA A 99 18.24 -3.03 -6.31
N ARG A 100 18.38 -2.32 -7.42
CA ARG A 100 19.30 -2.71 -8.52
C ARG A 100 20.74 -2.81 -8.08
N ASN A 101 21.23 -1.86 -7.27
CA ASN A 101 22.60 -1.89 -6.78
C ASN A 101 22.87 -3.11 -5.89
N ALA A 102 21.90 -3.52 -5.08
CA ALA A 102 22.06 -4.63 -4.16
C ALA A 102 21.81 -6.00 -4.80
N TRP A 103 20.89 -6.07 -5.78
CA TRP A 103 20.37 -7.36 -6.28
C TRP A 103 20.53 -7.55 -7.80
N GLY A 104 20.94 -6.55 -8.56
CA GLY A 104 21.01 -6.62 -10.02
C GLY A 104 19.67 -7.06 -10.61
N ASP A 105 19.69 -8.12 -11.42
CA ASP A 105 18.48 -8.76 -11.97
C ASP A 105 18.03 -10.00 -11.18
N GLY A 106 18.52 -10.17 -9.95
CA GLY A 106 18.13 -11.26 -9.07
C GLY A 106 16.65 -11.22 -8.68
N SER A 107 16.09 -12.40 -8.41
CA SER A 107 14.67 -12.62 -8.09
C SER A 107 14.19 -11.95 -6.79
N MET A 108 15.11 -11.44 -5.96
CA MET A 108 14.79 -10.64 -4.75
C MET A 108 14.75 -9.13 -5.01
N ARG A 109 15.13 -8.64 -6.20
CA ARG A 109 15.08 -7.20 -6.50
C ARG A 109 13.70 -6.59 -6.24
N PRO A 110 12.57 -7.21 -6.67
CA PRO A 110 11.24 -6.66 -6.39
C PRO A 110 10.92 -6.58 -4.90
N ALA A 111 11.28 -7.59 -4.10
CA ALA A 111 11.15 -7.52 -2.64
C ALA A 111 11.97 -6.37 -2.05
N ALA A 112 13.23 -6.23 -2.45
CA ALA A 112 14.12 -5.20 -1.94
C ALA A 112 13.58 -3.79 -2.22
N GLN A 113 13.05 -3.56 -3.43
CA GLN A 113 12.39 -2.31 -3.78
C GLN A 113 11.16 -2.05 -2.89
N ALA A 114 10.30 -3.06 -2.70
CA ALA A 114 9.10 -2.95 -1.88
C ALA A 114 9.41 -2.70 -0.40
N ILE A 115 10.44 -3.34 0.15
CA ILE A 115 10.92 -3.13 1.53
C ILE A 115 11.42 -1.68 1.69
N CYS A 116 12.24 -1.19 0.76
CA CYS A 116 12.69 0.21 0.76
C CYS A 116 11.51 1.19 0.72
N ALA A 117 10.56 0.96 -0.20
CA ALA A 117 9.39 1.81 -0.34
C ALA A 117 8.53 1.79 0.94
N THR A 118 8.38 0.64 1.59
CA THR A 118 7.67 0.48 2.86
C THR A 118 8.30 1.32 3.97
N ALA A 119 9.63 1.22 4.14
CA ALA A 119 10.35 1.97 5.18
C ALA A 119 10.21 3.49 4.98
N ALA A 120 10.42 3.97 3.75
CA ALA A 120 10.26 5.38 3.41
C ALA A 120 8.82 5.87 3.61
N THR A 121 7.83 5.03 3.30
CA THR A 121 6.40 5.36 3.48
C THR A 121 6.02 5.46 4.94
N LYS A 122 6.48 4.53 5.78
CA LYS A 122 6.29 4.62 7.24
C LYS A 122 6.89 5.90 7.82
N GLU A 123 8.03 6.35 7.31
CA GLU A 123 8.64 7.62 7.72
C GLU A 123 7.82 8.83 7.27
N MET A 124 7.28 8.83 6.06
CA MET A 124 6.38 9.89 5.61
C MET A 124 5.09 9.95 6.44
N VAL A 125 4.50 8.79 6.76
CA VAL A 125 3.34 8.70 7.66
C VAL A 125 3.65 9.37 9.01
N LYS A 126 4.77 9.02 9.65
CA LYS A 126 5.19 9.66 10.92
C LYS A 126 5.32 11.17 10.77
N ARG A 127 5.94 11.64 9.69
CA ARG A 127 6.12 13.07 9.41
C ARG A 127 4.79 13.81 9.25
N LEU A 128 3.84 13.24 8.52
CA LEU A 128 2.53 13.85 8.29
C LEU A 128 1.69 13.86 9.57
N SER A 129 1.68 12.76 10.32
CA SER A 129 0.99 12.68 11.61
C SER A 129 1.53 13.69 12.61
N ALA A 130 2.86 13.83 12.72
CA ALA A 130 3.47 14.82 13.62
C ALA A 130 3.15 16.28 13.24
N ARG A 131 2.94 16.57 11.96
CA ARG A 131 2.51 17.91 11.50
C ARG A 131 1.07 18.20 11.87
N ALA A 132 0.19 17.20 11.82
CA ALA A 132 -1.21 17.34 12.24
C ALA A 132 -1.33 17.63 13.75
N SER A 133 -0.42 17.10 14.57
CA SER A 133 -0.41 17.34 16.02
C SER A 133 0.12 18.71 16.45
N ARG A 134 0.83 19.45 15.59
CA ARG A 134 1.30 20.81 15.92
C ARG A 134 0.18 21.81 15.67
N LYS A 135 -0.39 22.35 16.76
CA LYS A 135 -1.36 23.45 16.71
C LYS A 135 -0.72 24.65 15.99
N PRO A 136 -1.39 25.27 15.00
CA PRO A 136 -0.93 26.53 14.45
C PRO A 136 -1.00 27.59 15.56
N SER A 137 0.11 28.32 15.77
CA SER A 137 0.14 29.52 16.61
C SER A 137 -0.51 30.71 15.91
#